data_AF-A0A925S1G2-F1
#
_entry.id   AF-A0A925S1G2-F1
#
_cell.length_a   1.000
_cell.length_b   1.000
_cell.length_c   1.000
_cell.angle_alpha   90.00
_cell.angle_beta   90.00
_cell.angle_gamma   90.00
#
_symmetry.space_group_name_H-M   'P 1'
#
loop_
_entity.id
_entity.type
_entity.pdbx_description
1 polymer ?
#
loop_
_entity_poly.entity_id
_entity_poly.type
_entity_poly.pdbx_seq_one_letter_code
_entity_poly.pdbx_strand_id
1 'polypeptide(L)'
;MKFRFGCKSGEAVPAPDQALEEIQASLAQQQKLWAELLAHDPAAFARLEPQIHLAFQQLADRCAASLLAHAAAQPACADAAQKK
;
A
#
# COMPACT_ATOMS: atom_id res chain seq x y z
N MET A 1 -8.49 -18.58 0.76
CA MET A 1 -9.38 -17.50 1.28
C MET A 1 -8.97 -16.21 0.58
N LYS A 2 -9.89 -15.41 0.02
CA LYS A 2 -9.56 -14.16 -0.70
C LYS A 2 -9.92 -12.96 0.19
N PHE A 3 -8.92 -12.22 0.65
CA PHE A 3 -9.11 -10.97 1.41
C PHE A 3 -9.32 -9.82 0.44
N ARG A 4 -10.24 -8.90 0.76
CA ARG A 4 -10.68 -7.81 -0.13
C ARG A 4 -10.63 -6.49 0.62
N PHE A 5 -10.15 -5.41 -0.01
CA PHE A 5 -10.12 -4.08 0.61
C PHE A 5 -11.54 -3.49 0.75
N GLY A 6 -11.89 -2.99 1.93
CA GLY A 6 -13.02 -2.07 2.17
C GLY A 6 -14.45 -2.61 2.03
N CYS A 7 -14.71 -3.72 1.33
CA CYS A 7 -16.05 -4.32 1.21
C CYS A 7 -16.00 -5.76 0.66
N LYS A 8 -17.12 -6.51 0.76
CA LYS A 8 -17.32 -7.84 0.15
C LYS A 8 -17.08 -7.87 -1.37
N SER A 9 -17.05 -6.72 -2.03
CA SER A 9 -16.82 -6.55 -3.48
C SER A 9 -15.48 -5.90 -3.84
N GLY A 10 -14.58 -5.65 -2.89
CA GLY A 10 -13.29 -4.99 -3.13
C GLY A 10 -12.34 -5.79 -4.02
N GLU A 11 -11.29 -5.14 -4.52
CA GLU A 11 -10.23 -5.85 -5.23
C GLU A 11 -9.52 -6.85 -4.31
N ALA A 12 -9.08 -7.98 -4.86
CA ALA A 12 -8.37 -8.98 -4.08
C ALA A 12 -7.06 -8.37 -3.57
N VAL A 13 -6.78 -8.49 -2.28
CA VAL A 13 -5.51 -8.04 -1.71
C VAL A 13 -4.38 -8.87 -2.36
N PRO A 14 -3.40 -8.23 -3.01
CA PRO A 14 -2.28 -8.95 -3.61
C PRO A 14 -1.47 -9.68 -2.53
N ALA A 15 -0.71 -10.71 -2.94
CA ALA A 15 0.24 -11.34 -2.04
C ALA A 15 1.32 -10.33 -1.59
N PRO A 16 1.95 -10.50 -0.41
CA PRO A 16 2.94 -9.55 0.10
C PRO A 16 4.03 -9.16 -0.89
N ASP A 17 4.58 -10.14 -1.61
CA ASP A 17 5.66 -9.90 -2.58
C ASP A 17 5.17 -9.06 -3.78
N GLN A 18 3.97 -9.38 -4.28
CA GLN A 18 3.34 -8.66 -5.39
C GLN A 18 2.91 -7.24 -4.98
N ALA A 19 2.44 -7.08 -3.73
CA ALA A 19 2.13 -5.76 -3.17
C ALA A 19 3.37 -4.87 -3.13
N LEU A 20 4.53 -5.42 -2.75
CA LEU A 20 5.80 -4.68 -2.72
C LEU A 20 6.29 -4.27 -4.11
N GLU A 21 6.15 -5.15 -5.12
CA GLU A 21 6.48 -4.83 -6.51
C GLU A 21 5.62 -3.68 -7.05
N GLU A 22 4.30 -3.72 -6.83
CA GLU A 22 3.37 -2.66 -7.24
C GLU A 22 3.67 -1.33 -6.54
N ILE A 23 3.96 -1.39 -5.23
CA ILE A 23 4.38 -0.25 -4.41
C ILE A 23 5.65 0.38 -4.99
N GLN A 24 6.66 -0.44 -5.30
CA GLN A 24 7.93 0.05 -5.84
C GLN A 24 7.74 0.73 -7.20
N ALA A 25 6.99 0.11 -8.10
CA ALA A 25 6.71 0.66 -9.43
C ALA A 25 5.98 2.01 -9.35
N SER A 26 4.95 2.09 -8.49
CA SER A 26 4.17 3.32 -8.30
C SER A 26 5.03 4.45 -7.71
N LEU A 27 5.82 4.15 -6.68
CA LEU A 27 6.68 5.14 -6.03
C LEU A 27 7.77 5.65 -6.99
N ALA A 28 8.36 4.78 -7.81
CA ALA A 28 9.35 5.18 -8.81
C ALA A 28 8.78 6.14 -9.85
N GLN A 29 7.53 5.93 -10.28
CA GLN A 29 6.85 6.85 -11.20
C GLN A 29 6.53 8.19 -10.53
N GLN A 30 6.02 8.18 -9.29
CA GLN A 30 5.71 9.40 -8.55
C GLN A 30 6.97 10.25 -8.29
N GLN A 31 8.09 9.64 -7.92
CA GLN A 31 9.36 10.36 -7.70
C GLN A 31 9.82 11.10 -8.96
N LYS A 32 9.67 10.51 -10.15
CA LYS A 32 10.02 11.18 -11.42
C LYS A 32 9.17 12.43 -11.62
N LEU A 33 7.85 12.32 -11.44
CA LEU A 33 6.93 13.46 -11.57
C LEU A 33 7.21 14.56 -10.55
N TRP A 34 7.52 14.19 -9.31
CA TRP A 34 7.89 15.13 -8.26
C TRP A 34 9.21 15.85 -8.57
N ALA A 35 10.22 15.13 -9.07
CA ALA A 35 11.49 15.72 -9.47
C ALA A 35 11.32 16.67 -10.67
N GLU A 36 10.52 16.29 -11.66
CA GLU A 36 10.17 17.17 -12.79
C GLU A 36 9.45 18.43 -12.32
N LEU A 37 8.48 18.30 -11.41
CA LEU A 37 7.77 19.45 -10.85
C LEU A 37 8.73 20.41 -10.13
N LEU A 38 9.62 19.89 -9.28
CA LEU A 38 10.59 20.70 -8.53
C LEU A 38 11.67 21.32 -9.43
N ALA A 39 12.01 20.67 -10.55
CA ALA A 39 12.92 21.23 -11.54
C ALA A 39 12.32 22.46 -12.25
N HIS A 40 11.00 22.49 -12.43
CA HIS A 40 10.29 23.62 -13.04
C HIS A 40 9.85 24.68 -12.02
N ASP A 41 9.45 24.28 -10.82
CA ASP A 41 9.00 25.15 -9.73
C ASP A 41 9.52 24.65 -8.37
N PRO A 42 10.73 25.07 -7.95
CA PRO A 42 11.29 24.70 -6.65
C PRO A 42 10.42 25.16 -5.46
N ALA A 43 9.65 26.24 -5.62
CA ALA A 43 8.77 26.75 -4.57
C ALA A 43 7.53 25.87 -4.36
N ALA A 44 7.24 24.93 -5.27
CA ALA A 44 6.16 23.96 -5.12
C ALA A 44 6.41 22.96 -3.97
N PHE A 45 7.63 22.87 -3.42
CA PHE A 45 7.97 21.86 -2.40
C PHE A 45 7.02 21.87 -1.19
N ALA A 46 6.65 23.05 -0.68
CA ALA A 46 5.75 23.15 0.48
C ALA A 46 4.36 22.54 0.23
N ARG A 47 3.91 22.47 -1.04
CA ARG A 47 2.67 21.80 -1.44
C ARG A 47 2.87 20.32 -1.76
N LEU A 48 4.09 19.95 -2.12
CA LEU A 48 4.47 18.61 -2.54
C LEU A 48 4.78 17.71 -1.34
N GLU A 49 5.44 18.24 -0.31
CA GLU A 49 5.84 17.51 0.89
C GLU A 49 4.66 16.76 1.56
N PRO A 50 3.47 17.36 1.78
CA PRO A 50 2.32 16.62 2.32
C PRO A 50 1.85 15.49 1.42
N GLN A 51 1.97 15.63 0.09
CA GLN A 51 1.57 14.60 -0.86
C GLN A 51 2.55 13.42 -0.86
N ILE A 52 3.85 13.71 -0.70
CA ILE A 52 4.88 12.69 -0.51
C ILE A 52 4.56 11.89 0.77
N HIS A 53 4.32 12.57 1.89
CA HIS A 53 3.96 11.88 3.14
C HIS A 53 2.70 11.02 3.01
N LEU A 54 1.65 11.54 2.38
CA LEU A 54 0.42 10.79 2.13
C LEU A 54 0.67 9.55 1.27
N ALA A 55 1.48 9.67 0.23
CA ALA A 55 1.84 8.53 -0.60
C ALA A 55 2.51 7.44 0.25
N PHE A 56 3.51 7.79 1.05
CA PHE A 56 4.19 6.83 1.94
C PHE A 56 3.27 6.20 2.99
N GLN A 57 2.32 6.96 3.55
CA GLN A 57 1.29 6.41 4.45
C GLN A 57 0.45 5.35 3.76
N GLN A 58 -0.02 5.62 2.54
CA GLN A 58 -0.82 4.66 1.76
C GLN A 58 -0.02 3.39 1.42
N LEU A 59 1.29 3.50 1.17
CA LEU A 59 2.15 2.33 0.95
C LEU A 59 2.28 1.48 2.22
N ALA A 60 2.47 2.13 3.38
CA ALA A 60 2.52 1.45 4.67
C ALA A 60 1.21 0.71 4.97
N ASP A 61 0.07 1.35 4.73
CA ASP A 61 -1.26 0.74 4.92
C ASP A 61 -1.47 -0.48 4.03
N ARG A 62 -1.06 -0.40 2.75
CA ARG A 62 -1.12 -1.54 1.82
C ARG A 62 -0.23 -2.70 2.26
N CYS A 63 0.99 -2.42 2.70
CA CYS A 63 1.91 -3.43 3.21
C CYS A 63 1.34 -4.12 4.46
N ALA A 64 0.84 -3.34 5.42
CA ALA A 64 0.20 -3.85 6.62
C ALA A 64 -1.02 -4.72 6.30
N ALA A 65 -1.90 -4.27 5.40
CA ALA A 65 -3.06 -5.04 4.97
C ALA A 65 -2.67 -6.36 4.28
N SER A 66 -1.63 -6.34 3.45
CA SER A 66 -1.13 -7.54 2.78
C SER A 66 -0.53 -8.55 3.77
N LEU A 67 0.22 -8.09 4.77
CA LEU A 67 0.77 -8.94 5.83
C LEU A 67 -0.36 -9.55 6.69
N LEU A 68 -1.36 -8.74 7.06
CA LEU A 68 -2.52 -9.22 7.80
C LEU A 68 -3.32 -10.27 7.01
N ALA A 69 -3.55 -10.03 5.72
CA ALA A 69 -4.23 -10.98 4.83
C ALA A 69 -3.45 -12.30 4.72
N HIS A 70 -2.12 -12.23 4.59
CA HIS A 70 -1.26 -13.40 4.55
C HIS A 70 -1.31 -14.19 5.87
N ALA A 71 -1.17 -13.51 7.01
CA ALA A 71 -1.23 -14.14 8.33
C ALA A 71 -2.60 -14.80 8.58
N ALA A 72 -3.70 -14.12 8.22
CA ALA A 72 -5.05 -14.65 8.36
C ALA A 72 -5.35 -15.86 7.45
N ALA A 73 -4.59 -16.05 6.37
CA ALA A 73 -4.68 -17.23 5.52
C ALA A 73 -3.97 -18.46 6.11
N GLN A 74 -3.17 -18.32 7.18
CA GLN A 74 -2.46 -19.43 7.80
C GLN A 74 -3.40 -20.26 8.70
N PRO A 75 -3.32 -21.61 8.63
CA PRO A 75 -4.25 -22.49 9.34
C PRO A 75 -4.27 -22.30 10.87
N ALA A 76 -3.13 -21.94 11.47
CA ALA A 76 -3.02 -21.66 12.90
C ALA A 76 -3.88 -20.46 13.37
N CYS A 77 -4.10 -19.47 12.50
CA CYS A 77 -4.97 -18.32 12.80
C CYS A 77 -6.45 -18.62 12.51
N ALA A 78 -6.74 -19.49 11.53
CA ALA A 78 -8.10 -19.91 11.21
C ALA A 78 -8.75 -20.69 12.36
N ASP A 79 -7.99 -21.55 13.04
CA ASP A 79 -8.48 -22.33 14.19
C ASP A 79 -8.67 -21.48 15.46
N ALA A 80 -7.88 -20.41 15.63
CA ALA A 80 -8.02 -19.47 16.75
C ALA A 80 -9.25 -18.56 16.59
N ALA A 81 -9.65 -18.24 15.35
CA ALA A 81 -10.84 -17.44 15.06
C ALA A 81 -12.16 -18.22 15.22
N GLN A 82 -12.14 -19.56 15.13
CA GLN A 82 -13.32 -20.41 15.33
C GLN A 82 -13.60 -20.78 16.80
N LYS A 83 -12.66 -20.51 17.72
CA LYS A 83 -12.80 -20.83 19.15
C LYS A 83 -13.36 -19.68 20.02
N LYS A 84 -14.08 -18.72 19.42
CA LYS A 84 -14.77 -17.65 20.16
C LYS A 84 -16.25 -17.60 19.79
#